data_AF-A0A8J2L016-F1
#
_entry.id   AF-A0A8J2L016-F1
#
_cell.length_a   1.000
_cell.length_b   1.000
_cell.length_c   1.000
_cell.angle_alpha   90.00
_cell.angle_beta   90.00
_cell.angle_gamma   90.00
#
_symmetry.space_group_name_H-M   'P 1'
#
loop_
_entity.id
_entity.type
_entity.pdbx_description
1 polymer ?
#
loop_
_entity_poly.entity_id
_entity_poly.type
_entity_poly.pdbx_seq_one_letter_code
_entity_poly.pdbx_strand_id
1 'polypeptide(L)' 'YFRMNKETFEEILSMLGDRLEHGQNHLRPISALERLAITMRFLAAGSSQVSLALNFRVSPSSVNVIIRETLEAICET' A
#
# COMPACT_ATOMS: atom_id res chain seq x y z
N TYR A 1 -12.41 6.62 1.88
CA TYR A 1 -12.70 5.67 0.80
C TYR A 1 -11.88 6.10 -0.41
N PHE A 2 -11.25 5.14 -1.09
CA PHE A 2 -10.32 5.36 -2.20
C PHE A 2 -11.07 6.03 -3.36
N ARG A 3 -10.56 7.12 -3.94
CA ARG A 3 -11.20 7.82 -5.07
C ARG A 3 -11.05 7.03 -6.40
N MET A 4 -11.22 5.71 -6.33
CA MET A 4 -10.86 4.76 -7.38
C MET A 4 -11.87 3.61 -7.38
N ASN A 5 -12.22 3.13 -8.58
CA ASN A 5 -13.10 1.98 -8.74
C ASN A 5 -12.40 0.69 -8.32
N LYS A 6 -13.21 -0.27 -7.84
CA LYS A 6 -12.72 -1.58 -7.39
C LYS A 6 -11.96 -2.33 -8.49
N GLU A 7 -12.50 -2.30 -9.72
CA GLU A 7 -11.90 -2.97 -10.88
C GLU A 7 -10.50 -2.45 -11.18
N THR A 8 -10.33 -1.13 -11.23
CA THR A 8 -9.01 -0.52 -11.47
C THR A 8 -8.04 -0.86 -10.34
N PHE A 9 -8.52 -0.97 -9.09
CA PHE A 9 -7.68 -1.36 -7.96
C PHE A 9 -7.20 -2.82 -8.12
N GLU A 10 -8.08 -3.70 -8.57
CA GLU A 10 -7.76 -5.10 -8.84
C GLU A 10 -6.81 -5.26 -10.03
N GLU A 11 -6.96 -4.45 -11.09
CA GLU A 11 -6.01 -4.42 -12.21
C GLU A 11 -4.60 -4.00 -11.76
N ILE A 12 -4.48 -2.90 -11.01
CA ILE A 12 -3.19 -2.44 -10.48
C ILE A 12 -2.60 -3.50 -9.54
N LEU A 13 -3.42 -4.11 -8.69
CA LEU A 13 -2.98 -5.18 -7.80
C LEU A 13 -2.49 -6.40 -8.56
N SER A 14 -3.13 -6.75 -9.68
CA SER A 14 -2.70 -7.84 -10.55
C SER A 14 -1.36 -7.54 -11.24
N MET A 15 -1.15 -6.29 -11.66
CA MET A 15 0.10 -5.85 -12.30
C MET A 15 1.27 -5.73 -11.32
N LEU A 16 1.01 -5.26 -10.10
CA LEU A 16 2.04 -4.95 -9.10
C LEU A 16 2.15 -6.01 -8.01
N GLY A 17 1.28 -7.03 -8.01
CA GLY A 17 1.18 -8.06 -6.97
C GLY A 17 2.52 -8.71 -6.67
N ASP A 18 3.23 -9.17 -7.71
CA ASP A 18 4.54 -9.80 -7.58
C ASP A 18 5.64 -8.83 -7.07
N ARG A 19 5.53 -7.52 -7.36
CA ARG A 19 6.51 -6.51 -6.91
C ARG A 19 6.25 -6.04 -5.49
N LEU A 20 4.98 -6.09 -5.06
CA LEU A 20 4.52 -5.66 -3.74
C LEU A 20 4.52 -6.79 -2.71
N GLU A 21 4.70 -8.03 -3.14
CA GLU A 21 4.80 -9.17 -2.26
C GLU A 21 6.12 -9.11 -1.47
N HIS A 22 6.02 -8.78 -0.18
CA HIS A 22 7.16 -8.72 0.71
C HIS A 22 7.23 -9.98 1.57
N GLY A 23 8.45 -10.50 1.74
CA GLY A 23 8.69 -11.79 2.38
C GLY A 23 7.93 -11.99 3.69
N GLN A 24 7.36 -13.19 3.86
CA GLN A 24 6.56 -13.65 4.99
C GLN A 24 7.36 -13.81 6.31
N ASN A 25 8.44 -13.03 6.48
CA ASN A 25 9.37 -13.17 7.60
C ASN A 25 8.87 -12.50 8.90
N HIS A 26 7.71 -11.85 8.85
CA HIS A 26 7.12 -11.15 9.99
C HIS A 26 5.91 -11.93 10.54
N LEU A 27 5.69 -11.87 11.86
CA LEU A 27 4.51 -12.48 12.51
C LEU A 27 3.17 -12.02 11.92
N ARG A 28 3.13 -10.81 11.35
CA ARG A 28 2.01 -10.29 10.57
C ARG A 28 2.55 -9.76 9.25
N PRO A 29 2.62 -10.58 8.19
CA PRO A 29 3.00 -10.12 6.88
C PRO A 29 1.91 -9.17 6.35
N ILE A 30 2.34 -8.05 5.79
CA ILE A 30 1.44 -7.08 5.16
C ILE A 30 1.31 -7.51 3.70
N SER A 31 0.11 -7.94 3.32
CA SER A 31 -0.18 -8.42 1.97
C SER A 31 0.02 -7.32 0.93
N ALA A 32 0.27 -7.70 -0.33
CA ALA A 32 0.34 -6.76 -1.45
C ALA A 32 -0.93 -5.89 -1.55
N LEU A 33 -2.10 -6.49 -1.26
CA LEU A 33 -3.39 -5.80 -1.20
C LEU A 33 -3.41 -4.71 -0.13
N GLU A 34 -2.97 -5.03 1.10
CA GLU A 34 -2.92 -4.05 2.20
C GLU A 34 -1.91 -2.95 1.91
N ARG A 35 -0.77 -3.28 1.31
CA ARG A 35 0.25 -2.31 0.89
C ARG A 35 -0.32 -1.31 -0.11
N LEU A 36 -0.98 -1.80 -1.16
CA LEU A 36 -1.63 -0.96 -2.14
C LEU A 36 -2.76 -0.12 -1.53
N ALA A 37 -3.54 -0.70 -0.61
CA ALA A 37 -4.59 0.00 0.11
C ALA A 37 -4.04 1.13 1.01
N ILE A 38 -2.89 0.95 1.65
CA ILE A 38 -2.25 2.03 2.44
C ILE A 38 -1.88 3.18 1.52
N THR A 39 -1.21 2.89 0.40
CA THR A 39 -0.74 3.89 -0.57
C THR A 39 -1.91 4.62 -1.23
N MET A 40 -2.97 3.91 -1.63
CA MET A 40 -4.15 4.56 -2.20
C MET A 40 -4.89 5.43 -1.19
N ARG A 41 -4.87 5.08 0.11
CA ARG A 41 -5.48 5.94 1.15
C ARG A 41 -4.67 7.22 1.30
N PHE A 42 -3.34 7.10 1.26
CA PHE A 42 -2.43 8.24 1.26
C PHE A 42 -2.69 9.16 0.08
N LEU A 43 -2.76 8.63 -1.15
CA LEU A 43 -3.01 9.42 -2.37
C LEU A 43 -4.40 10.07 -2.40
N ALA A 44 -5.44 9.37 -1.95
CA ALA A 44 -6.81 9.87 -1.99
C ALA A 44 -7.12 10.94 -0.92
N ALA A 45 -6.52 10.82 0.27
CA ALA A 45 -6.86 11.66 1.43
C ALA A 45 -5.76 12.64 1.85
N GLY A 46 -4.51 12.46 1.39
CA GLY A 46 -3.37 13.27 1.83
C GLY A 46 -3.08 13.16 3.33
N SER A 47 -3.50 12.07 3.97
CA SER A 47 -3.35 11.86 5.41
C SER A 47 -1.88 11.63 5.80
N SER A 48 -1.48 12.06 6.99
CA SER A 48 -0.13 11.79 7.52
C SER A 48 0.11 10.29 7.75
N GLN A 49 1.38 9.89 7.71
CA GLN A 49 1.84 8.52 7.92
C GLN A 49 1.44 7.99 9.31
N VAL A 50 1.37 8.87 10.32
CA VAL A 50 0.92 8.53 11.67
C VAL A 50 -0.56 8.15 11.69
N SER A 51 -1.40 8.92 10.98
CA SER A 51 -2.83 8.60 10.87
C SER A 51 -3.06 7.28 10.13
N LEU A 52 -2.29 7.01 9.08
CA LEU A 52 -2.35 5.74 8.35
C LEU A 52 -1.87 4.57 9.22
N ALA A 53 -0.77 4.74 9.96
CA ALA A 53 -0.26 3.76 10.90
C ALA A 53 -1.31 3.33 11.93
N LEU A 54 -2.03 4.29 12.50
CA LEU A 54 -3.13 4.01 13.45
C LEU A 54 -4.30 3.27 12.78
N ASN A 55 -4.69 3.66 11.56
CA ASN A 55 -5.80 3.03 10.84
C ASN A 55 -5.49 1.58 10.43
N PHE A 56 -4.28 1.31 9.97
CA PHE A 56 -3.89 -0.01 9.47
C PHE A 56 -3.16 -0.87 10.51
N ARG A 57 -2.92 -0.34 11.73
CA ARG A 57 -2.15 -1.00 12.81
C ARG A 57 -0.74 -1.40 12.37
N VAL A 58 -0.10 -0.52 11.62
CA VAL A 58 1.26 -0.69 11.08
C VAL A 58 2.14 0.41 11.66
N SER A 59 3.45 0.19 11.80
CA SER A 59 4.35 1.25 12.27
C SER A 59 4.40 2.43 11.26
N PRO A 60 4.50 3.70 11.71
CA PRO A 60 4.62 4.84 10.80
C PRO A 60 5.81 4.73 9.83
N SER A 61 6.91 4.13 10.30
CA SER A 61 8.10 3.84 9.50
C SER A 61 7.79 2.87 8.37
N SER A 62 7.10 1.77 8.68
CA SER A 62 6.69 0.77 7.69
C SER A 62 5.69 1.35 6.69
N VAL A 63 4.76 2.21 7.13
CA VAL A 63 3.85 2.92 6.21
C VAL A 63 4.63 3.76 5.19
N ASN A 64 5.68 4.48 5.64
CA ASN A 64 6.52 5.27 4.74
C ASN A 64 7.25 4.38 3.71
N VAL A 65 7.85 3.27 4.16
CA VAL A 65 8.51 2.29 3.28
C VAL A 65 7.52 1.75 2.25
N ILE A 66 6.34 1.30 2.70
CA ILE A 66 5.28 0.76 1.83
C ILE A 66 4.86 1.78 0.76
N ILE A 67 4.63 3.03 1.15
CA ILE A 67 4.24 4.09 0.21
C ILE A 67 5.33 4.29 -0.85
N ARG A 68 6.60 4.33 -0.45
CA ARG A 68 7.73 4.50 -1.38
C ARG A 68 7.86 3.32 -2.34
N GLU A 69 7.89 2.09 -1.81
CA GLU A 69 7.95 0.86 -2.63
C GLU A 69 6.79 0.78 -3.62
N THR A 70 5.57 1.11 -3.18
CA THR A 70 4.39 1.05 -4.04
C THR A 70 4.41 2.13 -5.12
N LEU A 71 4.81 3.36 -4.79
CA LEU A 71 4.89 4.45 -5.77
C LEU A 71 6.01 4.21 -6.80
N GLU A 72 7.15 3.68 -6.37
CA GLU A 72 8.24 3.28 -7.26
C GLU A 72 7.78 2.19 -8.22
N ALA A 73 7.10 1.16 -7.69
CA ALA A 73 6.54 0.10 -8.51
C ALA A 73 5.54 0.62 -9.57
N ILE A 74 4.69 1.59 -9.20
CA ILE A 74 3.75 2.25 -10.13
C ILE A 74 4.51 3.06 -11.20
N CYS A 75 5.57 3.78 -10.84
CA CYS A 75 6.27 4.69 -11.76
C CYS A 75 7.18 3.99 -12.77
N GLU A 76 7.66 2.78 -12.44
CA GLU A 76 8.45 1.95 -13.35
C GLU A 76 7.60 1.15 -14.36
N THR A 77 6.27 1.13 -14.20
CA THR A 77 5.33 0.41 -15.08
C THR A 77 4.83 1.32 -16.19
#